data_AF-A0A5C7PIN7-F1
#
_entry.id   AF-A0A5C7PIN7-F1
#
_cell.length_a   1.000
_cell.length_b   1.000
_cell.length_c   1.000
_cell.angle_alpha   90.00
_cell.angle_beta   90.00
_cell.angle_gamma   90.00
#
_symmetry.space_group_name_H-M   'P 1'
#
loop_
_entity.id
_entity.type
_entity.pdbx_description
1 polymer ?
#
loop_
_entity_poly.entity_id
_entity_poly.type
_entity_poly.pdbx_seq_one_letter_code
_entity_poly.pdbx_strand_id
1 'polypeptide(L)'
;MGTDIHSIAQVRRNGVWETVAIGICGDPRSYNTFAMLANVRNGRGFAGIKTSDGFPFIHEPRGLPSDLKDPSLVEVDIYVRKDSLVAAWDWDGKLVAVDSTETRCTRYLNDDGGRMWLGDHSHSWCSLSELIAFVETVAKTSTVKLCGYVDYAEYQKAKAEGRDFSGWCGDVSGPSIVKVHEKDLPSWEGREPTHVFAEWEKPVLDASWLQEIVVALQTVQSRCGVSAEDVRFVYGFDS
;
A
#
# COMPACT_ATOMS: atom_id res chain seq x y z
N MET A 1 -12.45 -7.58 -5.41
CA MET A 1 -11.84 -7.71 -4.08
C MET A 1 -10.54 -6.94 -4.12
N GLY A 2 -10.25 -6.17 -3.09
CA GLY A 2 -9.05 -5.35 -3.09
C GLY A 2 -8.27 -5.68 -1.84
N THR A 3 -6.99 -5.76 -2.09
CA THR A 3 -5.95 -6.18 -1.17
C THR A 3 -5.59 -4.99 -0.30
N ASP A 4 -5.71 -5.14 1.01
CA ASP A 4 -5.31 -4.19 2.04
C ASP A 4 -3.89 -4.57 2.55
N ILE A 5 -3.15 -3.59 3.08
CA ILE A 5 -1.89 -3.86 3.78
C ILE A 5 -2.25 -4.21 5.22
N HIS A 6 -1.54 -5.15 5.84
CA HIS A 6 -1.58 -5.32 7.29
C HIS A 6 -0.18 -5.19 7.82
N SER A 7 0.06 -4.23 8.71
CA SER A 7 1.43 -3.87 9.04
C SER A 7 1.72 -3.47 10.47
N ILE A 8 2.99 -3.67 10.84
CA ILE A 8 3.58 -3.22 12.10
C ILE A 8 4.92 -2.53 11.87
N ALA A 9 5.36 -1.77 12.87
CA ALA A 9 6.73 -1.32 12.98
C ALA A 9 7.39 -1.94 14.20
N GLN A 10 8.64 -2.36 14.03
CA GLN A 10 9.47 -2.88 15.10
C GLN A 10 10.71 -2.02 15.26
N VAL A 11 11.18 -1.92 16.50
CA VAL A 11 12.41 -1.23 16.85
C VAL A 11 13.39 -2.21 17.46
N ARG A 12 14.66 -2.10 17.08
CA ARG A 12 15.74 -2.90 17.66
C ARG A 12 16.29 -2.22 18.89
N ARG A 13 16.21 -2.89 20.04
CA ARG A 13 16.80 -2.45 21.32
C ARG A 13 17.63 -3.58 21.90
N ASN A 14 18.89 -3.29 22.26
CA ASN A 14 19.80 -4.28 22.84
C ASN A 14 19.89 -5.58 22.00
N GLY A 15 19.82 -5.47 20.67
CA GLY A 15 19.88 -6.60 19.75
C GLY A 15 18.57 -7.37 19.54
N VAL A 16 17.47 -6.97 20.18
CA VAL A 16 16.15 -7.61 20.07
C VAL A 16 15.18 -6.69 19.36
N TRP A 17 14.37 -7.22 18.45
CA TRP A 17 13.30 -6.48 17.78
C TRP A 17 12.01 -6.54 18.61
N GLU A 18 11.44 -5.37 18.86
CA GLU A 18 10.21 -5.21 19.62
C GLU A 18 9.15 -4.54 18.75
N THR A 19 7.95 -5.09 18.69
CA THR A 19 6.81 -4.42 18.04
C THR A 19 6.37 -3.22 18.87
N VAL A 20 6.42 -2.04 18.24
CA VAL A 20 6.16 -0.76 18.90
C VAL A 20 5.10 0.08 18.17
N ALA A 21 4.67 -0.32 16.98
CA ALA A 21 3.57 0.35 16.30
C ALA A 21 2.79 -0.59 15.39
N ILE A 22 1.53 -0.24 15.13
CA ILE A 22 0.60 -1.05 14.33
C ILE A 22 -0.22 -0.16 13.39
N GLY A 23 -0.68 -0.74 12.28
CA GLY A 23 -1.55 -0.07 11.31
C GLY A 23 -0.83 1.09 10.62
N ILE A 24 0.39 0.87 10.13
CA ILE A 24 1.26 1.97 9.69
C ILE A 24 0.59 2.74 8.54
N CYS A 25 0.43 4.05 8.72
CA CYS A 25 -0.25 4.92 7.74
C CYS A 25 -1.71 4.49 7.44
N GLY A 26 -2.36 3.80 8.36
CA GLY A 26 -3.73 3.34 8.18
C GLY A 26 -3.87 2.19 7.20
N ASP A 27 -2.77 1.46 6.91
CA ASP A 27 -2.80 0.22 6.15
C ASP A 27 -3.43 0.43 4.74
N PRO A 28 -2.86 1.36 3.94
CA PRO A 28 -3.54 1.88 2.76
C PRO A 28 -3.71 0.82 1.67
N ARG A 29 -4.90 0.81 1.08
CA ARG A 29 -5.26 -0.06 -0.04
C ARG A 29 -4.69 0.45 -1.36
N SER A 30 -3.52 -0.05 -1.77
CA SER A 30 -2.85 0.41 -2.98
C SER A 30 -1.97 -0.65 -3.64
N TYR A 31 -2.45 -1.26 -4.72
CA TYR A 31 -1.65 -2.21 -5.52
C TYR A 31 -0.31 -1.63 -6.00
N ASN A 32 -0.28 -0.33 -6.31
CA ASN A 32 0.95 0.35 -6.69
C ASN A 32 1.98 0.36 -5.56
N THR A 33 1.52 0.59 -4.32
CA THR A 33 2.37 0.53 -3.14
C THR A 33 2.89 -0.89 -2.91
N PHE A 34 2.08 -1.92 -3.18
CA PHE A 34 2.49 -3.32 -2.99
C PHE A 34 3.53 -3.74 -4.02
N ALA A 35 3.33 -3.29 -5.26
CA ALA A 35 4.29 -3.44 -6.33
C ALA A 35 5.64 -2.85 -5.94
N MET A 36 5.66 -1.64 -5.37
CA MET A 36 6.92 -1.00 -4.97
C MET A 36 7.55 -1.60 -3.71
N LEU A 37 6.75 -2.06 -2.75
CA LEU A 37 7.25 -2.67 -1.51
C LEU A 37 7.80 -4.08 -1.71
N ALA A 38 7.14 -4.91 -2.51
CA ALA A 38 7.47 -6.33 -2.59
C ALA A 38 7.21 -6.97 -3.96
N ASN A 39 7.16 -6.18 -5.05
CA ASN A 39 6.88 -6.64 -6.41
C ASN A 39 5.55 -7.42 -6.56
N VAL A 40 4.60 -7.20 -5.66
CA VAL A 40 3.33 -7.95 -5.63
C VAL A 40 2.37 -7.39 -6.66
N ARG A 41 1.91 -8.23 -7.59
CA ARG A 41 1.01 -7.86 -8.71
C ARG A 41 1.50 -6.62 -9.48
N ASN A 42 2.79 -6.52 -9.69
CA ASN A 42 3.38 -5.35 -10.31
C ASN A 42 2.85 -5.11 -11.75
N GLY A 43 2.19 -3.97 -11.97
CA GLY A 43 1.52 -3.63 -13.23
C GLY A 43 0.21 -4.38 -13.49
N ARG A 44 -0.34 -5.05 -12.47
CA ARG A 44 -1.56 -5.86 -12.57
C ARG A 44 -2.50 -5.61 -11.39
N GLY A 45 -3.78 -5.45 -11.66
CA GLY A 45 -4.83 -5.34 -10.65
C GLY A 45 -5.51 -6.67 -10.35
N PHE A 46 -6.74 -6.57 -9.86
CA PHE A 46 -7.62 -7.72 -9.65
C PHE A 46 -7.77 -8.56 -10.93
N ALA A 47 -7.87 -9.89 -10.77
CA ALA A 47 -8.00 -10.84 -11.88
C ALA A 47 -6.91 -10.72 -12.98
N GLY A 48 -5.73 -10.16 -12.67
CA GLY A 48 -4.63 -10.04 -13.62
C GLY A 48 -4.84 -8.95 -14.68
N ILE A 49 -5.76 -8.03 -14.47
CA ILE A 49 -6.00 -6.89 -15.37
C ILE A 49 -4.76 -5.99 -15.42
N LYS A 50 -4.31 -5.58 -16.62
CA LYS A 50 -3.20 -4.61 -16.74
C LYS A 50 -3.63 -3.23 -16.22
N THR A 51 -2.81 -2.67 -15.33
CA THR A 51 -3.04 -1.34 -14.72
C THR A 51 -1.86 -0.39 -14.87
N SER A 52 -0.68 -0.91 -15.19
CA SER A 52 0.50 -0.12 -15.54
C SER A 52 1.54 -0.97 -16.28
N ASP A 53 2.63 -0.34 -16.72
CA ASP A 53 3.83 -1.03 -17.23
C ASP A 53 4.74 -1.58 -16.13
N GLY A 54 4.35 -1.41 -14.86
CA GLY A 54 5.09 -1.84 -13.69
C GLY A 54 5.86 -0.71 -13.01
N PHE A 55 6.24 -0.95 -11.77
CA PHE A 55 6.91 -0.02 -10.87
C PHE A 55 8.31 -0.54 -10.53
N PRO A 56 9.29 0.35 -10.27
CA PRO A 56 10.48 -0.04 -9.53
C PRO A 56 10.06 -0.55 -8.14
N PHE A 57 10.80 -1.52 -7.62
CA PHE A 57 10.51 -2.13 -6.33
C PHE A 57 11.77 -2.31 -5.50
N ILE A 58 11.62 -2.27 -4.18
CA ILE A 58 12.74 -2.31 -3.24
C ILE A 58 13.37 -3.70 -3.14
N HIS A 59 12.53 -4.75 -3.11
CA HIS A 59 12.96 -6.16 -3.10
C HIS A 59 11.78 -7.08 -3.46
N GLU A 60 12.06 -8.33 -3.78
CA GLU A 60 11.04 -9.41 -3.82
C GLU A 60 10.53 -9.74 -2.40
N PRO A 61 9.37 -10.43 -2.24
CA PRO A 61 8.86 -10.77 -0.91
C PRO A 61 9.87 -11.61 -0.11
N ARG A 62 10.24 -11.14 1.08
CA ARG A 62 11.23 -11.79 1.96
C ARG A 62 10.62 -12.81 2.91
N GLY A 63 9.28 -12.90 2.97
CA GLY A 63 8.56 -13.57 4.05
C GLY A 63 8.60 -12.77 5.35
N LEU A 64 8.06 -13.34 6.42
CA LEU A 64 8.17 -12.75 7.75
C LEU A 64 9.63 -12.83 8.26
N PRO A 65 10.09 -11.84 9.06
CA PRO A 65 11.37 -11.93 9.74
C PRO A 65 11.50 -13.24 10.52
N SER A 66 12.68 -13.87 10.49
CA SER A 66 12.90 -15.17 11.15
C SER A 66 12.74 -15.10 12.67
N ASP A 67 13.02 -13.94 13.26
CA ASP A 67 12.88 -13.66 14.70
C ASP A 67 11.45 -13.28 15.10
N LEU A 68 10.55 -13.07 14.13
CA LEU A 68 9.13 -12.85 14.37
C LEU A 68 8.34 -14.16 14.45
N LYS A 69 8.91 -15.27 13.98
CA LYS A 69 8.24 -16.57 13.96
C LYS A 69 8.09 -17.10 15.38
N ASP A 70 6.89 -17.00 15.93
CA ASP A 70 6.48 -17.80 17.07
C ASP A 70 6.06 -19.20 16.56
N PRO A 71 6.80 -20.27 16.88
CA PRO A 71 6.47 -21.62 16.43
C PRO A 71 5.15 -22.15 17.00
N SER A 72 4.53 -21.45 17.96
CA SER A 72 3.22 -21.80 18.54
C SER A 72 2.03 -21.14 17.85
N LEU A 73 2.26 -20.18 16.94
CA LEU A 73 1.20 -19.51 16.19
C LEU A 73 0.92 -20.26 14.89
N VAL A 74 -0.33 -20.69 14.74
CA VAL A 74 -0.89 -21.22 13.49
C VAL A 74 -1.29 -19.99 12.67
N GLU A 75 -0.84 -19.88 11.42
CA GLU A 75 -1.28 -18.83 10.46
C GLU A 75 -1.01 -17.37 10.88
N VAL A 76 0.04 -16.73 10.33
CA VAL A 76 0.23 -15.26 10.09
C VAL A 76 -0.13 -14.22 11.17
N ASP A 77 -0.59 -14.65 12.34
CA ASP A 77 -0.87 -13.87 13.53
C ASP A 77 0.42 -13.65 14.28
N ILE A 78 0.61 -12.43 14.78
CA ILE A 78 1.75 -12.05 15.61
C ILE A 78 1.26 -11.54 16.96
N TYR A 79 2.01 -11.83 18.01
CA TYR A 79 1.70 -11.29 19.33
C TYR A 79 2.23 -9.85 19.47
N VAL A 80 1.36 -8.94 19.87
CA VAL A 80 1.65 -7.53 20.09
C VAL A 80 1.34 -7.16 21.54
N ARG A 81 2.38 -6.71 22.23
CA ARG A 81 2.29 -6.18 23.59
C ARG A 81 1.82 -4.73 23.57
N LYS A 82 0.58 -4.48 23.99
CA LYS A 82 -0.04 -3.13 23.94
C LYS A 82 0.75 -2.08 24.72
N ASP A 83 1.35 -2.45 25.85
CA ASP A 83 2.22 -1.62 26.67
C ASP A 83 3.55 -1.25 25.99
N SER A 84 3.94 -1.97 24.94
CA SER A 84 5.12 -1.66 24.13
C SER A 84 4.84 -0.70 22.98
N LEU A 85 3.57 -0.41 22.69
CA LEU A 85 3.19 0.43 21.56
C LEU A 85 3.42 1.92 21.87
N VAL A 86 4.10 2.58 20.95
CA VAL A 86 4.35 4.03 20.98
C VAL A 86 3.51 4.79 19.95
N ALA A 87 2.91 4.09 18.98
CA ALA A 87 2.11 4.68 17.92
C ALA A 87 1.09 3.67 17.35
N ALA A 88 -0.06 4.17 16.92
CA ALA A 88 -1.07 3.43 16.17
C ALA A 88 -1.80 4.42 15.25
N TRP A 89 -2.24 3.96 14.08
CA TRP A 89 -3.07 4.76 13.17
C TRP A 89 -4.42 4.11 12.95
N ASP A 90 -5.43 4.94 12.67
CA ASP A 90 -6.75 4.51 12.19
C ASP A 90 -6.79 4.30 10.67
N TRP A 91 -7.94 3.89 10.14
CA TRP A 91 -8.15 3.60 8.71
C TRP A 91 -7.94 4.79 7.78
N ASP A 92 -8.03 6.01 8.32
CA ASP A 92 -7.81 7.24 7.56
C ASP A 92 -6.32 7.66 7.58
N GLY A 93 -5.46 6.82 8.16
CA GLY A 93 -4.03 7.11 8.31
C GLY A 93 -3.75 8.20 9.32
N LYS A 94 -4.68 8.47 10.25
CA LYS A 94 -4.48 9.43 11.32
C LYS A 94 -3.91 8.74 12.55
N LEU A 95 -2.89 9.37 13.12
CA LEU A 95 -2.28 8.92 14.35
C LEU A 95 -3.25 9.09 15.52
N VAL A 96 -3.43 8.05 16.32
CA VAL A 96 -4.33 8.05 17.47
C VAL A 96 -3.62 7.59 18.75
N ALA A 97 -4.32 7.73 19.88
CA ALA A 97 -3.85 7.19 21.15
C ALA A 97 -3.94 5.66 21.15
N VAL A 98 -2.91 4.99 21.65
CA VAL A 98 -2.78 3.51 21.67
C VAL A 98 -3.89 2.83 22.49
N ASP A 99 -4.41 3.54 23.49
CA ASP A 99 -5.51 3.13 24.36
C ASP A 99 -6.89 3.46 23.77
N SER A 100 -6.97 4.18 22.65
CA SER A 100 -8.23 4.49 21.99
C SER A 100 -8.93 3.22 21.51
N THR A 101 -10.24 3.16 21.73
CA THR A 101 -11.13 2.14 21.15
C THR A 101 -11.56 2.46 19.72
N GLU A 102 -11.25 3.67 19.24
CA GLU A 102 -11.57 4.13 17.89
C GLU A 102 -10.63 3.52 16.83
N THR A 103 -9.43 3.09 17.23
CA THR A 103 -8.57 2.26 16.37
C THR A 103 -9.02 0.82 16.39
N ARG A 104 -9.43 0.31 15.22
CA ARG A 104 -9.79 -1.09 15.05
C ARG A 104 -8.61 -2.03 15.41
N CYS A 105 -7.38 -1.67 15.04
CA CYS A 105 -6.20 -2.49 15.33
C CYS A 105 -5.92 -2.61 16.84
N THR A 106 -6.07 -1.55 17.65
CA THR A 106 -5.88 -1.64 19.12
C THR A 106 -7.07 -2.24 19.86
N ARG A 107 -8.28 -2.09 19.30
CA ARG A 107 -9.50 -2.68 19.84
C ARG A 107 -9.40 -4.21 19.84
N TYR A 108 -9.08 -4.79 18.68
CA TYR A 108 -9.00 -6.24 18.54
C TYR A 108 -7.79 -6.86 19.24
N LEU A 109 -6.72 -6.10 19.51
CA LEU A 109 -5.65 -6.60 20.38
C LEU A 109 -6.15 -7.03 21.77
N ASN A 110 -7.21 -6.44 22.31
CA ASN A 110 -7.73 -6.88 23.61
C ASN A 110 -8.65 -8.10 23.45
N ASP A 111 -9.40 -8.18 22.35
CA ASP A 111 -10.36 -9.25 22.07
C ASP A 111 -9.65 -10.55 21.62
N ASP A 112 -8.57 -10.42 20.85
CA ASP A 112 -7.80 -11.52 20.26
C ASP A 112 -6.59 -11.92 21.11
N GLY A 113 -6.57 -11.52 22.38
CA GLY A 113 -5.50 -11.88 23.33
C GLY A 113 -4.13 -11.38 22.89
N GLY A 114 -4.05 -10.21 22.29
CA GLY A 114 -2.83 -9.56 21.82
C GLY A 114 -2.39 -9.99 20.42
N ARG A 115 -3.21 -10.75 19.67
CA ARG A 115 -2.85 -11.19 18.32
C ARG A 115 -3.20 -10.14 17.27
N MET A 116 -2.34 -10.01 16.28
CA MET A 116 -2.55 -9.18 15.11
C MET A 116 -2.27 -9.98 13.85
N TRP A 117 -3.24 -10.01 12.94
CA TRP A 117 -3.14 -10.65 11.64
C TRP A 117 -2.35 -9.78 10.66
N LEU A 118 -1.37 -10.35 9.94
CA LEU A 118 -0.58 -9.66 8.93
C LEU A 118 -1.01 -9.97 7.49
N GLY A 119 -2.26 -10.38 7.27
CA GLY A 119 -2.74 -10.82 5.96
C GLY A 119 -2.33 -12.26 5.64
N ASP A 120 -2.89 -12.84 4.58
CA ASP A 120 -2.73 -14.25 4.23
C ASP A 120 -1.61 -14.52 3.20
N HIS A 121 -1.04 -13.49 2.56
CA HIS A 121 -0.01 -13.71 1.55
C HIS A 121 1.06 -12.62 1.42
N SER A 122 2.14 -13.00 0.70
CA SER A 122 3.22 -12.12 0.23
C SER A 122 3.90 -11.28 1.32
N HIS A 123 4.00 -11.81 2.55
CA HIS A 123 4.66 -11.13 3.66
C HIS A 123 6.08 -10.71 3.32
N SER A 124 6.48 -9.56 3.83
CA SER A 124 7.83 -9.04 3.68
C SER A 124 8.15 -8.01 4.75
N TRP A 125 9.38 -7.51 4.72
CA TRP A 125 9.85 -6.45 5.60
C TRP A 125 11.04 -5.71 5.00
N CYS A 126 11.21 -4.46 5.40
CA CYS A 126 12.39 -3.65 5.11
C CYS A 126 12.73 -2.74 6.30
N SER A 127 13.99 -2.32 6.44
CA SER A 127 14.34 -1.27 7.40
C SER A 127 13.86 0.10 6.91
N LEU A 128 13.69 1.04 7.83
CA LEU A 128 13.42 2.43 7.47
C LEU A 128 14.57 3.03 6.65
N SER A 129 15.81 2.64 6.94
CA SER A 129 16.97 3.06 6.15
C SER A 129 16.93 2.54 4.70
N GLU A 130 16.54 1.28 4.48
CA GLU A 130 16.34 0.71 3.14
C GLU A 130 15.23 1.46 2.39
N LEU A 131 14.11 1.73 3.06
CA LEU A 131 12.97 2.41 2.46
C LEU A 131 13.29 3.86 2.09
N ILE A 132 13.96 4.60 2.97
CA ILE A 132 14.44 5.97 2.67
C ILE A 132 15.39 5.93 1.47
N ALA A 133 16.38 5.03 1.47
CA ALA A 133 17.32 4.93 0.37
C ALA A 133 16.62 4.65 -0.96
N PHE A 134 15.66 3.73 -0.99
CA PHE A 134 14.85 3.43 -2.17
C PHE A 134 14.04 4.65 -2.64
N VAL A 135 13.38 5.35 -1.72
CA VAL A 135 12.62 6.56 -2.05
C VAL A 135 13.52 7.63 -2.65
N GLU A 136 14.64 7.94 -1.99
CA GLU A 136 15.55 9.02 -2.41
C GLU A 136 16.26 8.73 -3.72
N THR A 137 16.66 7.48 -3.96
CA THR A 137 17.54 7.15 -5.09
C THR A 137 16.80 6.60 -6.31
N VAL A 138 15.62 6.00 -6.11
CA VAL A 138 14.84 5.34 -7.18
C VAL A 138 13.47 5.98 -7.34
N ALA A 139 12.65 6.01 -6.29
CA ALA A 139 11.25 6.39 -6.43
C ALA A 139 11.09 7.88 -6.82
N LYS A 140 11.88 8.79 -6.24
CA LYS A 140 11.79 10.24 -6.55
C LYS A 140 12.07 10.59 -8.01
N THR A 141 12.86 9.79 -8.71
CA THR A 141 13.30 10.07 -10.09
C THR A 141 12.57 9.21 -11.12
N SER A 142 11.70 8.30 -10.67
CA SER A 142 11.01 7.35 -11.55
C SER A 142 9.61 7.84 -11.92
N THR A 143 9.23 7.55 -13.16
CA THR A 143 7.85 7.68 -13.65
C THR A 143 7.29 6.31 -14.00
N VAL A 144 5.96 6.21 -14.03
CA VAL A 144 5.23 5.02 -14.47
C VAL A 144 4.16 5.42 -15.46
N LYS A 145 3.91 4.55 -16.44
CA LYS A 145 2.75 4.64 -17.31
C LYS A 145 1.62 3.79 -16.75
N LEU A 146 0.56 4.45 -16.27
CA LEU A 146 -0.68 3.85 -15.82
C LEU A 146 -1.64 3.64 -17.00
N CYS A 147 -2.56 2.68 -16.86
CA CYS A 147 -3.63 2.50 -17.81
C CYS A 147 -4.89 1.92 -17.15
N GLY A 148 -6.03 2.21 -17.77
CA GLY A 148 -7.33 1.72 -17.31
C GLY A 148 -8.49 2.45 -17.97
N TYR A 149 -9.69 2.10 -17.53
CA TYR A 149 -10.94 2.73 -17.97
C TYR A 149 -11.29 3.93 -17.10
N VAL A 150 -11.54 5.05 -17.76
CA VAL A 150 -12.04 6.30 -17.18
C VAL A 150 -13.46 6.52 -17.68
N ASP A 151 -14.34 7.02 -16.82
CA ASP A 151 -15.68 7.48 -17.25
C ASP A 151 -15.55 8.49 -18.39
N TYR A 152 -16.41 8.39 -19.41
CA TYR A 152 -16.25 9.19 -20.63
C TYR A 152 -16.37 10.69 -20.38
N ALA A 153 -17.27 11.13 -19.50
CA ALA A 153 -17.43 12.54 -19.17
C ALA A 153 -16.21 13.06 -18.40
N GLU A 154 -15.68 12.26 -17.48
CA GLU A 154 -14.44 12.59 -16.77
C GLU A 154 -13.23 12.65 -17.73
N TYR A 155 -13.12 11.70 -18.66
CA TYR A 155 -12.08 11.69 -19.68
C TYR A 155 -12.09 12.98 -20.51
N GLN A 156 -13.27 13.36 -21.03
CA GLN A 156 -13.42 14.59 -21.82
C GLN A 156 -13.04 15.83 -21.00
N LYS A 157 -13.54 15.93 -19.77
CA LYS A 157 -13.26 17.06 -18.88
C LYS A 157 -11.77 17.17 -18.54
N ALA A 158 -11.14 16.06 -18.15
CA ALA A 158 -9.73 16.03 -17.79
C ALA A 158 -8.83 16.41 -18.98
N LYS A 159 -9.14 15.92 -20.19
CA LYS A 159 -8.41 16.27 -21.41
C LYS A 159 -8.58 17.74 -21.80
N ALA A 160 -9.78 18.31 -21.64
CA ALA A 160 -10.03 19.72 -21.89
C ALA A 160 -9.31 20.64 -20.89
N GLU A 161 -9.20 20.21 -19.63
CA GLU A 161 -8.57 20.97 -18.55
C GLU A 161 -7.06 20.72 -18.42
N GLY A 162 -6.52 19.69 -19.11
CA GLY A 162 -5.10 19.32 -19.03
C GLY A 162 -4.67 18.79 -17.67
N ARG A 163 -5.56 18.08 -16.97
CA ARG A 163 -5.33 17.53 -15.62
C ARG A 163 -5.37 16.00 -15.60
N ASP A 164 -4.94 15.44 -14.47
CA ASP A 164 -5.09 14.01 -14.16
C ASP A 164 -6.57 13.60 -14.02
N PHE A 165 -6.83 12.31 -14.24
CA PHE A 165 -8.12 11.69 -13.98
C PHE A 165 -8.38 11.56 -12.48
N SER A 166 -9.56 12.01 -12.04
CA SER A 166 -10.00 11.93 -10.64
C SER A 166 -10.40 10.50 -10.22
N GLY A 167 -10.73 9.64 -11.18
CA GLY A 167 -11.09 8.25 -10.93
C GLY A 167 -10.93 7.40 -12.19
N TRP A 168 -10.53 6.14 -11.98
CA TRP A 168 -10.37 5.15 -13.03
C TRP A 168 -10.49 3.75 -12.44
N CYS A 169 -10.68 2.75 -13.30
CA CYS A 169 -10.75 1.34 -12.93
C CYS A 169 -9.89 0.51 -13.88
N GLY A 170 -9.31 -0.59 -13.39
CA GLY A 170 -8.57 -1.52 -14.26
C GLY A 170 -9.47 -2.11 -15.35
N ASP A 171 -10.68 -2.51 -14.99
CA ASP A 171 -11.71 -2.94 -15.94
C ASP A 171 -13.11 -2.53 -15.47
N VAL A 172 -14.04 -2.45 -16.41
CA VAL A 172 -15.46 -2.16 -16.18
C VAL A 172 -16.31 -3.16 -16.98
N SER A 173 -17.41 -3.61 -16.39
CA SER A 173 -18.32 -4.57 -17.02
C SER A 173 -19.78 -4.29 -16.63
N GLY A 174 -20.70 -4.65 -17.53
CA GLY A 174 -22.14 -4.44 -17.33
C GLY A 174 -22.88 -4.33 -18.67
N PRO A 175 -24.19 -4.63 -18.70
CA PRO A 175 -24.97 -4.66 -19.94
C PRO A 175 -25.04 -3.30 -20.66
N SER A 176 -24.96 -2.19 -19.93
CA SER A 176 -24.96 -0.83 -20.48
C SER A 176 -23.57 -0.30 -20.82
N ILE A 177 -22.50 -1.02 -20.50
CA ILE A 177 -21.13 -0.49 -20.61
C ILE A 177 -20.64 -0.54 -22.05
N VAL A 178 -20.19 0.60 -22.55
CA VAL A 178 -19.49 0.76 -23.84
C VAL A 178 -18.06 1.15 -23.55
N LYS A 179 -17.12 0.34 -24.03
CA LYS A 179 -15.69 0.50 -23.83
C LYS A 179 -15.06 0.82 -25.16
N VAL A 180 -14.27 1.88 -25.21
CA VAL A 180 -13.52 2.28 -26.41
C VAL A 180 -12.09 2.62 -25.99
N HIS A 181 -11.09 2.24 -26.77
CA HIS A 181 -9.74 2.72 -26.50
C HIS A 181 -9.58 4.15 -27.00
N GLU A 182 -8.80 4.97 -26.29
CA GLU A 182 -8.55 6.37 -26.66
C GLU A 182 -8.13 6.51 -28.13
N LYS A 183 -7.26 5.62 -28.62
CA LYS A 183 -6.79 5.59 -30.01
C LYS A 183 -7.90 5.37 -31.06
N ASP A 184 -8.98 4.70 -30.68
CA ASP A 184 -10.07 4.31 -31.58
C ASP A 184 -11.23 5.32 -31.50
N LEU A 185 -11.22 6.23 -30.52
CA LEU A 185 -12.24 7.24 -30.29
C LEU A 185 -12.51 8.14 -31.51
N PRO A 186 -11.51 8.61 -32.28
CA PRO A 186 -11.75 9.46 -33.45
C PRO A 186 -12.52 8.78 -34.58
N SER A 187 -12.47 7.44 -34.64
CA SER A 187 -13.11 6.61 -35.66
C SER A 187 -14.27 5.78 -35.10
N TRP A 188 -14.74 6.08 -33.89
CA TRP A 188 -15.80 5.31 -33.24
C TRP A 188 -17.18 5.68 -33.79
N GLU A 189 -17.81 4.74 -34.49
CA GLU A 189 -19.15 4.90 -35.07
C GLU A 189 -20.27 4.26 -34.22
N GLY A 190 -19.93 3.71 -33.06
CA GLY A 190 -20.89 3.03 -32.18
C GLY A 190 -21.71 4.00 -31.31
N ARG A 191 -22.49 3.43 -30.39
CA ARG A 191 -23.15 4.21 -29.32
C ARG A 191 -22.12 5.01 -28.52
N GLU A 192 -22.53 6.14 -27.96
CA GLU A 192 -21.66 7.00 -27.15
C GLU A 192 -20.90 6.18 -26.09
N PRO A 193 -19.56 6.32 -26.01
CA PRO A 193 -18.77 5.59 -25.03
C PRO A 193 -19.23 5.92 -23.61
N THR A 194 -19.35 4.90 -22.75
CA THR A 194 -19.46 5.16 -21.31
C THR A 194 -18.09 5.28 -20.67
N HIS A 195 -17.09 4.59 -21.21
CA HIS A 195 -15.75 4.51 -20.66
C HIS A 195 -14.70 4.48 -21.77
N VAL A 196 -13.60 5.17 -21.53
CA VAL A 196 -12.44 5.20 -22.41
C VAL A 196 -11.27 4.51 -21.73
N PHE A 197 -10.65 3.56 -22.42
CA PHE A 197 -9.37 3.03 -22.01
C PHE A 197 -8.29 4.05 -22.37
N ALA A 198 -7.71 4.67 -21.34
CA ALA A 198 -6.68 5.68 -21.47
C ALA A 198 -5.35 5.18 -20.87
N GLU A 199 -4.27 5.81 -21.31
CA GLU A 199 -2.94 5.61 -20.73
C GLU A 199 -2.35 6.98 -20.38
N TRP A 200 -1.67 7.09 -19.24
CA TRP A 200 -1.10 8.34 -18.76
C TRP A 200 0.14 8.10 -17.91
N GLU A 201 1.04 9.09 -17.86
CA GLU A 201 2.26 9.01 -17.06
C GLU A 201 2.06 9.70 -15.70
N LYS A 202 2.74 9.18 -14.68
CA LYS A 202 2.74 9.76 -13.33
C LYS A 202 4.09 9.52 -12.64
N PRO A 203 4.60 10.45 -11.83
CA PRO A 203 5.67 10.13 -10.88
C PRO A 203 5.24 8.97 -9.99
N VAL A 204 6.14 8.02 -9.72
CA VAL A 204 5.76 6.80 -8.97
C VAL A 204 5.32 7.10 -7.53
N LEU A 205 5.90 8.14 -6.91
CA LEU A 205 5.52 8.55 -5.56
C LEU A 205 4.08 9.03 -5.50
N ASP A 206 3.65 9.86 -6.47
CA ASP A 206 2.28 10.36 -6.54
C ASP A 206 1.25 9.26 -6.89
N ALA A 207 1.71 8.08 -7.30
CA ALA A 207 0.90 6.90 -7.57
C ALA A 207 0.87 5.89 -6.40
N SER A 208 1.55 6.18 -5.29
CA SER A 208 1.77 5.24 -4.17
C SER A 208 1.58 5.93 -2.81
N TRP A 209 1.74 5.16 -1.72
CA TRP A 209 1.73 5.63 -0.33
C TRP A 209 3.12 5.55 0.34
N LEU A 210 4.19 5.41 -0.45
CA LEU A 210 5.52 5.20 0.12
C LEU A 210 6.01 6.37 0.97
N GLN A 211 5.71 7.61 0.55
CA GLN A 211 6.16 8.79 1.26
C GLN A 211 5.50 8.90 2.64
N GLU A 212 4.21 8.57 2.71
CA GLU A 212 3.40 8.57 3.92
C GLU A 212 3.84 7.45 4.86
N ILE A 213 4.15 6.26 4.33
CA ILE A 213 4.73 5.15 5.11
C ILE A 213 6.09 5.57 5.70
N VAL A 214 6.96 6.23 4.92
CA VAL A 214 8.23 6.76 5.44
C VAL A 214 7.99 7.74 6.59
N VAL A 215 7.06 8.68 6.45
CA VAL A 215 6.72 9.65 7.51
C VAL A 215 6.18 8.96 8.76
N ALA A 216 5.33 7.95 8.60
CA ALA A 216 4.80 7.17 9.72
C ALA A 216 5.92 6.44 10.47
N LEU A 217 6.86 5.82 9.75
CA LEU A 217 8.01 5.14 10.36
C LEU A 217 9.02 6.11 10.99
N GLN A 218 9.24 7.28 10.40
CA GLN A 218 10.03 8.36 11.01
C GLN A 218 9.41 8.89 12.32
N THR A 219 8.08 8.85 12.42
CA THR A 219 7.37 9.12 13.69
C THR A 219 7.73 8.08 14.75
N VAL A 220 7.75 6.79 14.39
CA VAL A 220 8.19 5.70 15.30
C VAL A 220 9.65 5.89 15.70
N GLN A 221 10.53 6.17 14.72
CA GLN A 221 11.94 6.45 14.93
C GLN A 221 12.14 7.56 15.97
N SER A 222 11.46 8.69 15.76
CA SER A 222 11.57 9.87 16.62
C SER A 222 11.07 9.60 18.04
N ARG A 223 9.93 8.90 18.19
CA ARG A 223 9.36 8.54 19.50
C ARG A 223 10.24 7.55 20.28
N CYS A 224 10.98 6.69 19.58
CA CYS A 224 11.85 5.70 20.21
C CYS A 224 13.29 6.18 20.40
N GLY A 225 13.70 7.29 19.78
CA GLY A 225 15.07 7.81 19.87
C GLY A 225 16.12 6.87 19.27
N VAL A 226 15.77 6.15 18.19
CA VAL A 226 16.64 5.17 17.52
C VAL A 226 17.05 5.63 16.13
N SER A 227 18.06 4.99 15.54
CA SER A 227 18.46 5.23 14.15
C SER A 227 17.51 4.54 13.16
N ALA A 228 17.60 4.91 11.88
CA ALA A 228 16.71 4.38 10.84
C ALA A 228 16.97 2.90 10.54
N GLU A 229 18.20 2.40 10.72
CA GLU A 229 18.50 0.97 10.61
C GLU A 229 17.92 0.13 11.76
N ASP A 230 17.57 0.77 12.88
CA ASP A 230 16.96 0.14 14.05
C ASP A 230 15.42 0.24 14.03
N VAL A 231 14.83 0.67 12.91
CA VAL A 231 13.38 0.61 12.66
C VAL A 231 13.15 -0.30 11.47
N ARG A 232 12.24 -1.27 11.58
CA ARG A 232 11.77 -2.06 10.43
C ARG A 232 10.27 -2.05 10.30
N PHE A 233 9.84 -2.01 9.05
CA PHE A 233 8.46 -2.15 8.62
C PHE A 233 8.20 -3.61 8.26
N VAL A 234 7.22 -4.24 8.90
CA VAL A 234 6.82 -5.62 8.60
C VAL A 234 5.37 -5.60 8.15
N TYR A 235 5.09 -6.27 7.05
CA TYR A 235 3.80 -6.20 6.40
C TYR A 235 3.46 -7.49 5.67
N GLY A 236 2.17 -7.71 5.48
CA GLY A 236 1.63 -8.63 4.48
C GLY A 236 0.35 -8.07 3.90
N PHE A 237 -0.32 -8.89 3.10
CA PHE A 237 -1.43 -8.47 2.25
C PHE A 237 -2.59 -9.46 2.35
N ASP A 238 -3.82 -9.00 2.14
CA ASP A 238 -5.01 -9.86 2.01
C ASP A 238 -5.63 -9.82 0.60
N SER A 239 -6.44 -10.81 0.21
CA SER A 239 -6.96 -10.95 -1.17
C SER A 239 -8.39 -10.43 -1.41
#